data_AF-A0A2D8DL29-F1
#
_entry.id   AF-A0A2D8DL29-F1
#
_cell.length_a   1.000
_cell.length_b   1.000
_cell.length_c   1.000
_cell.angle_alpha   90.00
_cell.angle_beta   90.00
_cell.angle_gamma   90.00
#
_symmetry.space_group_name_H-M   'P 1'
#
loop_
_entity.id
_entity.type
_entity.pdbx_description
1 polymer ?
#
loop_
_entity_poly.entity_id
_entity_poly.type
_entity_poly.pdbx_seq_one_letter_code
_entity_poly.pdbx_strand_id
1 'polypeptide(L)' 'SASSVDEEDGIMLISDKGTMIRTSVGQIPTLGRNTQGVKVITPKEGEKLIEGVRIPPDEEED' A
#
# COMPACT_ATOMS: atom_id res chain seq x y z
N SER A 1 -3.08 -3.76 -12.36
CA SER A 1 -4.19 -4.48 -11.70
C SER A 1 -4.87 -3.52 -10.75
N ALA A 2 -6.09 -3.81 -10.31
CA ALA A 2 -6.77 -3.11 -9.22
C ALA A 2 -7.16 -4.16 -8.19
N SER A 3 -6.97 -3.86 -6.92
CA SER A 3 -7.38 -4.71 -5.79
C SER A 3 -8.38 -3.95 -4.94
N SER A 4 -9.45 -4.64 -4.55
CA SER A 4 -10.39 -4.14 -3.54
C SER A 4 -9.76 -4.28 -2.16
N VAL A 5 -9.93 -3.26 -1.34
CA VAL A 5 -9.41 -3.20 0.03
C VAL A 5 -10.50 -2.70 0.99
N ASP A 6 -10.38 -3.08 2.24
CA ASP A 6 -11.14 -2.62 3.39
C ASP A 6 -10.28 -1.65 4.23
N GLU A 7 -10.88 -0.83 5.09
CA GLU A 7 -10.16 0.23 5.83
C GLU A 7 -9.09 -0.32 6.78
N GLU A 8 -9.31 -1.53 7.32
CA GLU A 8 -8.44 -2.22 8.27
C GLU A 8 -7.29 -2.97 7.58
N ASP A 9 -7.32 -3.09 6.24
CA ASP A 9 -6.25 -3.73 5.51
C ASP A 9 -4.94 -2.94 5.62
N GLY A 10 -3.84 -3.67 5.44
CA GLY A 10 -2.55 -3.12 5.04
C GLY A 10 -2.33 -3.24 3.53
N ILE A 11 -1.44 -2.41 3.00
CA ILE A 11 -0.80 -2.63 1.71
C ILE A 11 0.70 -2.78 1.96
N MET A 12 1.28 -3.87 1.45
CA MET A 12 2.71 -4.08 1.41
C MET A 12 3.26 -3.61 0.08
N LEU A 13 4.21 -2.67 0.11
CA LEU A 13 4.91 -2.14 -1.05
C LEU A 13 6.32 -2.71 -1.09
N ILE A 14 6.71 -3.27 -2.23
CA ILE A 14 7.99 -3.99 -2.41
C ILE A 14 8.82 -3.25 -3.47
N SER A 15 10.08 -2.94 -3.13
CA SER A 15 11.04 -2.36 -4.07
C SER A 15 11.90 -3.40 -4.78
N ASP A 16 12.51 -3.02 -5.89
CA ASP A 16 13.47 -3.81 -6.65
C ASP A 16 14.73 -4.20 -5.87
N LYS A 17 15.01 -3.51 -4.76
CA LYS A 17 16.12 -3.83 -3.83
C LYS A 17 15.68 -4.62 -2.59
N GLY A 18 14.43 -5.08 -2.54
CA GLY A 18 13.90 -5.87 -1.43
C GLY A 18 13.47 -5.05 -0.22
N THR A 19 13.39 -3.72 -0.32
CA THR A 19 12.78 -2.90 0.74
C THR A 19 11.28 -3.16 0.74
N MET A 20 10.74 -3.55 1.89
CA MET A 20 9.31 -3.77 2.09
C MET A 20 8.75 -2.75 3.07
N ILE A 21 7.64 -2.11 2.71
CA ILE A 21 6.98 -1.09 3.53
C ILE A 21 5.50 -1.45 3.65
N ARG A 22 5.03 -1.67 4.89
CA ARG A 22 3.61 -1.84 5.21
C ARG A 22 3.00 -0.47 5.49
N THR A 23 1.88 -0.16 4.86
CA THR A 23 1.08 1.04 5.12
C THR A 23 -0.37 0.64 5.38
N SER A 24 -0.98 1.20 6.42
CA SER A 24 -2.40 1.00 6.71
C SER A 24 -3.25 1.73 5.67
N VAL A 25 -4.28 1.05 5.13
CA VAL A 25 -5.20 1.64 4.15
C VAL A 25 -5.94 2.84 4.73
N GLY A 26 -6.37 2.77 6.00
CA GLY A 26 -7.03 3.88 6.69
C GLY A 26 -6.21 5.18 6.80
N GLN A 27 -4.90 5.15 6.53
CA GLN A 27 -4.06 6.36 6.47
C GLN A 27 -4.02 7.03 5.08
N ILE A 28 -4.54 6.36 4.05
CA ILE A 28 -4.53 6.87 2.67
C ILE A 28 -5.82 7.66 2.43
N PRO A 29 -5.74 8.93 1.99
CA PRO A 29 -6.93 9.72 1.70
C PRO A 29 -7.79 9.12 0.58
N THR A 30 -9.10 9.05 0.82
CA THR A 30 -10.07 8.72 -0.22
C THR A 30 -10.19 9.88 -1.22
N LEU A 31 -9.89 9.60 -2.48
CA LEU A 31 -9.97 10.56 -3.58
C LEU A 31 -11.05 10.17 -4.58
N GLY A 32 -11.57 11.17 -5.29
CA GLY A 32 -12.52 10.95 -6.38
C GLY A 32 -11.88 10.22 -7.57
N ARG A 33 -12.72 9.67 -8.45
CA ARG A 33 -12.29 8.84 -9.60
C ARG A 33 -11.44 9.61 -10.63
N ASN A 34 -11.63 10.92 -10.75
CA ASN A 34 -10.90 11.75 -11.71
C ASN A 34 -9.76 12.51 -11.02
N THR A 35 -8.77 11.78 -10.49
CA THR A 35 -7.60 12.33 -9.81
C THR A 35 -6.33 11.54 -10.18
N GLN A 36 -5.16 12.12 -9.92
CA GLN A 36 -3.87 11.43 -10.09
C GLN A 36 -3.51 10.54 -8.90
N GLY A 37 -4.24 10.64 -7.79
CA GLY A 37 -3.91 9.97 -6.54
C GLY A 37 -2.94 10.76 -5.65
N VAL A 38 -2.48 10.12 -4.58
CA VAL A 38 -1.45 10.65 -3.67
C VAL A 38 -0.18 9.80 -3.74
N LYS A 39 0.95 10.39 -3.38
CA LYS A 39 2.19 9.65 -3.13
C LYS A 39 2.17 9.12 -1.69
N VAL A 40 2.05 7.80 -1.52
CA VAL A 40 2.03 7.14 -0.21
C VAL A 40 3.44 6.99 0.37
N ILE A 41 4.43 6.66 -0.49
CA ILE A 41 5.83 6.54 -0.08
C ILE A 41 6.77 7.23 -1.07
N THR A 42 7.96 7.59 -0.60
CA THR A 42 9.08 7.95 -1.48
C THR A 42 10.13 6.84 -1.38
N PRO A 43 10.37 6.07 -2.46
CA PRO A 43 11.47 5.11 -2.49
C PRO A 43 12.80 5.81 -2.25
N LYS A 44 13.78 5.07 -1.71
CA LYS A 44 15.15 5.59 -1.57
C LYS A 44 15.76 5.85 -2.94
N GLU A 45 16.84 6.63 -2.96
CA GLU A 45 17.52 6.96 -4.20
C GLU A 45 17.98 5.71 -4.96
N GLY A 46 17.62 5.65 -6.24
CA GLY A 46 17.88 4.51 -7.11
C GLY A 46 17.11 3.24 -6.77
N GLU A 47 16.07 3.30 -5.93
CA GLU A 47 15.09 2.23 -5.76
C GLU A 47 13.82 2.51 -6.56
N LYS A 48 13.18 1.44 -7.02
CA LYS A 48 11.88 1.50 -7.70
C LYS A 48 10.91 0.55 -7.02
N LEU A 49 9.66 0.98 -6.87
CA LEU A 49 8.58 0.08 -6.49
C LEU A 49 8.28 -0.87 -7.65
N ILE A 50 8.17 -2.16 -7.34
CA ILE A 50 7.88 -3.21 -8.31
C ILE A 50 6.53 -3.88 -8.05
N GLU A 51 6.07 -3.93 -6.81
CA GLU A 51 4.85 -4.66 -6.43
C GLU A 51 4.13 -3.97 -5.26
N GLY A 52 2.81 -4.07 -5.25
CA GLY A 52 1.94 -3.72 -4.13
C GLY A 52 0.93 -4.84 -3.88
N VAL A 53 0.85 -5.33 -2.64
CA VAL A 53 0.00 -6.46 -2.26
C VAL A 53 -0.91 -6.07 -1.10
N ARG A 54 -2.20 -6.42 -1.18
CA ARG A 54 -3.14 -6.28 -0.05
C ARG A 54 -2.77 -7.28 1.05
N ILE A 55 -2.75 -6.82 2.29
CA ILE A 55 -2.56 -7.62 3.49
C ILE A 55 -3.83 -7.48 4.32
N PRO A 56 -4.65 -8.54 4.47
CA PRO A 56 -5.79 -8.49 5.37
C PRO A 56 -5.34 -8.21 6.82
N PRO A 57 -6.23 -7.67 7.68
CA PRO A 57 -5.95 -7.59 9.11
C PRO A 57 -5.63 -8.98 9.66
N ASP A 58 -4.79 -9.01 10.70
CA ASP A 58 -4.52 -10.27 11.40
C ASP A 58 -5.83 -10.72 12.07
N GLU A 59 -6.24 -11.98 11.87
CA GLU A 59 -7.38 -12.53 12.60
C GLU A 59 -6.99 -12.59 14.08
N GLU A 60 -7.67 -11.81 14.93
CA GLU A 60 -7.57 -11.99 16.37
C GLU A 60 -8.15 -13.39 16.69
N GLU A 61 -7.29 -14.34 17.07
CA GLU A 61 -7.74 -15.60 17.68
C GLU A 61 -8.34 -15.25 19.06
N ASP A 62 -9.68 -15.19 19.14
CA ASP A 62 -10.43 -15.15 20.40
C ASP A 62 -10.14 -16.38 21.29
#